data_AF-A0A368T3N0-F1
#
_entry.id   AF-A0A368T3N0-F1
#
_cell.length_a   1.000
_cell.length_b   1.000
_cell.length_c   1.000
_cell.angle_alpha   90.00
_cell.angle_beta   90.00
_cell.angle_gamma   90.00
#
_symmetry.space_group_name_H-M   'P 1'
#
loop_
_entity.id
_entity.type
_entity.pdbx_description
1 polymer ?
#
loop_
_entity_poly.entity_id
_entity_poly.type
_entity_poly.pdbx_seq_one_letter_code
_entity_poly.pdbx_strand_id
1 'polypeptide(L)'
;MAYSRHGTRYIRGYVTEGGMWAPTNSHRGRPGSWVAVVLIVVGFVLAALSLVLGPNWWLLGAGVAAMALGGLVCLAADIFTDVVLDDPRYEDEEPHSTPLHRIKRRDRELWGGP
;
A
#
# COMPACT_ATOMS: atom_id res chain seq x y z
N MET A 1 3.93 7.01 57.09
CA MET A 1 5.11 6.19 56.71
C MET A 1 4.59 4.93 56.01
N ALA A 2 4.77 4.81 54.68
CA ALA A 2 4.92 3.55 53.92
C ALA A 2 4.84 3.78 52.39
N TYR A 3 6.02 3.98 51.82
CA TYR A 3 6.57 3.43 50.57
C TYR A 3 5.61 3.15 49.37
N SER A 4 5.72 4.01 48.35
CA SER A 4 5.28 3.77 46.98
C SER A 4 6.03 2.60 46.34
N ARG A 5 5.33 1.52 45.97
CA ARG A 5 5.88 0.51 45.06
C ARG A 5 5.57 0.89 43.61
N HIS A 6 6.58 1.39 42.90
CA HIS A 6 6.57 1.46 41.44
C HIS A 6 6.64 0.03 40.88
N GLY A 7 5.51 -0.51 40.44
CA GLY A 7 5.48 -1.71 39.61
C GLY A 7 5.87 -1.37 38.18
N THR A 8 7.01 -1.89 37.72
CA THR A 8 7.49 -1.78 36.34
C THR A 8 6.47 -2.46 35.42
N ARG A 9 5.69 -1.67 34.65
CA ARG A 9 4.74 -2.20 33.66
C ARG A 9 5.50 -2.58 32.39
N TYR A 10 5.62 -3.87 32.14
CA TYR A 10 6.04 -4.39 30.83
C TYR A 10 4.93 -4.15 29.81
N ILE A 11 5.25 -3.42 28.74
CA ILE A 11 4.37 -3.24 27.57
C ILE A 11 4.68 -4.41 26.62
N ARG A 12 3.75 -5.37 26.51
CA ARG A 12 3.81 -6.41 25.47
C ARG A 12 3.30 -5.79 24.17
N GLY A 13 4.19 -5.58 23.21
CA GLY A 13 3.86 -5.06 21.89
C GLY A 13 3.18 -6.11 21.00
N TYR A 14 2.29 -5.60 20.16
CA TYR A 14 1.65 -6.23 18.99
C TYR A 14 0.58 -7.28 19.28
N VAL A 15 -0.63 -6.80 19.54
CA VAL A 15 -1.86 -7.54 19.20
C VAL A 15 -2.30 -7.04 17.83
N THR A 16 -2.46 -7.96 16.88
CA THR A 16 -3.02 -7.67 15.56
C THR A 16 -4.49 -7.28 15.75
N GLU A 17 -4.77 -5.98 15.71
CA GLU A 17 -6.12 -5.41 15.71
C GLU A 17 -6.78 -5.69 14.36
N GLY A 18 -7.36 -6.88 14.25
CA GLY A 18 -8.13 -7.30 13.09
C GLY A 18 -8.72 -8.66 13.38
N GLY A 19 -9.93 -8.70 13.95
CA GLY A 19 -10.66 -9.96 14.15
C GLY A 19 -10.86 -10.70 12.83
N MET A 20 -11.39 -11.93 12.88
CA MET A 20 -11.68 -12.79 11.71
C MET A 20 -12.54 -12.12 10.59
N TRP A 21 -13.12 -10.95 10.87
CA TRP A 21 -13.96 -10.16 10.00
C TRP A 21 -13.30 -8.86 9.51
N ALA A 22 -12.04 -8.62 9.86
CA ALA A 22 -11.29 -7.50 9.31
C ALA A 22 -11.21 -7.69 7.79
N PRO A 23 -11.63 -6.70 6.98
CA PRO A 23 -11.47 -6.76 5.54
C PRO A 23 -10.01 -7.07 5.23
N THR A 24 -9.73 -8.23 4.64
CA THR A 24 -8.40 -8.50 4.13
C THR A 24 -8.24 -7.59 2.94
N ASN A 25 -7.41 -6.57 3.07
CA ASN A 25 -7.05 -5.73 1.93
C ASN A 25 -6.50 -6.66 0.84
N SER A 26 -7.27 -6.83 -0.23
CA SER A 26 -6.83 -7.63 -1.37
C SER A 26 -5.76 -6.81 -2.08
N HIS A 27 -4.49 -7.07 -1.74
CA HIS A 27 -3.31 -6.38 -2.27
C HIS A 27 -3.08 -6.56 -3.78
N ARG A 28 -4.10 -6.98 -4.53
CA ARG A 28 -3.96 -7.44 -5.91
C ARG A 28 -4.10 -6.31 -6.93
N GLY A 29 -4.37 -5.06 -6.53
CA GLY A 29 -4.56 -3.94 -7.46
C GLY A 29 -5.83 -4.07 -8.32
N ARG A 30 -6.23 -3.00 -9.00
CA ARG A 30 -7.43 -2.94 -9.83
C ARG A 30 -7.23 -3.81 -11.08
N PRO A 31 -8.22 -4.61 -11.51
CA PRO A 31 -8.11 -5.47 -12.68
C PRO A 31 -7.72 -4.74 -13.97
N GLY A 32 -8.12 -3.46 -14.11
CA GLY A 32 -7.78 -2.63 -15.27
C GLY A 32 -6.28 -2.36 -15.41
N SER A 33 -5.57 -2.15 -14.29
CA SER A 33 -4.13 -1.94 -14.30
C SER A 33 -3.36 -3.18 -14.73
N TRP A 34 -3.86 -4.37 -14.36
CA TRP A 34 -3.27 -5.62 -14.84
C TRP A 34 -3.35 -5.78 -16.35
N VAL A 35 -4.43 -5.32 -16.98
CA VAL A 35 -4.53 -5.31 -18.45
C VAL A 35 -3.43 -4.43 -19.05
N ALA A 36 -3.19 -3.25 -18.47
CA ALA A 36 -2.12 -2.36 -18.91
C ALA A 36 -0.73 -3.02 -18.77
N VAL A 37 -0.46 -3.64 -17.62
CA VAL A 37 0.79 -4.35 -17.35
C VAL A 37 1.02 -5.48 -18.35
N VAL A 38 0.02 -6.32 -18.60
CA VAL A 38 0.15 -7.45 -19.55
C VAL A 38 0.44 -6.95 -20.95
N LEU A 39 -0.25 -5.91 -21.43
CA LEU A 39 -0.02 -5.34 -22.76
C LEU A 39 1.42 -4.84 -22.93
N ILE A 40 1.95 -4.12 -21.92
CA ILE A 40 3.31 -3.60 -21.95
C ILE A 40 4.34 -4.74 -21.93
N VAL A 41 4.15 -5.73 -21.04
CA VAL A 41 5.07 -6.87 -20.92
C VAL A 41 5.11 -7.67 -22.22
N VAL A 42 3.95 -8.00 -22.80
CA VAL A 42 3.87 -8.73 -24.07
C VAL A 42 4.50 -7.92 -25.20
N GLY A 43 4.18 -6.63 -25.30
CA GLY A 43 4.76 -5.76 -26.33
C GLY A 43 6.29 -5.67 -26.23
N PHE A 44 6.82 -5.56 -25.01
CA PHE A 44 8.26 -5.56 -24.77
C PHE A 44 8.93 -6.87 -25.17
N VAL A 45 8.33 -8.01 -24.81
CA VAL A 45 8.85 -9.34 -25.19
C VAL A 45 8.86 -9.50 -26.72
N LEU A 46 7.79 -9.11 -27.41
CA LEU A 46 7.72 -9.16 -28.88
C LEU A 46 8.76 -8.26 -29.54
N ALA A 47 8.93 -7.03 -29.04
CA ALA A 47 9.95 -6.11 -29.52
C ALA A 47 11.36 -6.67 -29.30
N ALA A 48 11.66 -7.22 -28.12
CA ALA A 48 12.95 -7.83 -27.82
C ALA A 48 13.23 -9.06 -28.71
N LEU A 49 12.26 -9.96 -28.87
CA LEU A 49 12.37 -11.13 -29.76
C LEU A 49 12.64 -10.73 -31.21
N SER A 50 12.04 -9.64 -31.68
CA SER A 50 12.25 -9.13 -33.04
C SER A 50 13.70 -8.67 -33.32
N LEU A 51 14.44 -8.28 -32.28
CA LEU A 51 15.84 -7.89 -32.40
C LEU A 51 16.77 -9.12 -32.37
N VAL A 52 16.39 -10.16 -31.61
CA VAL A 52 17.20 -11.38 -31.43
C VAL A 52 17.09 -12.33 -32.62
N LEU A 53 15.92 -12.46 -33.25
CA LEU A 53 15.67 -13.40 -34.35
C LEU A 53 16.13 -12.89 -35.73
N GLY A 54 16.94 -11.83 -35.76
CA GLY A 54 17.20 -11.02 -36.96
C GLY A 54 16.15 -9.92 -37.10
N PRO A 55 16.50 -8.70 -37.57
CA PRO A 55 15.63 -7.52 -37.50
C PRO A 55 14.30 -7.72 -38.24
N ASN A 56 13.28 -8.20 -37.52
CA ASN A 56 11.94 -8.37 -38.04
C ASN A 56 11.13 -7.11 -37.72
N TRP A 57 11.19 -6.15 -38.65
CA TRP A 57 10.57 -4.84 -38.51
C TRP A 57 9.06 -4.88 -38.25
N TRP A 58 8.35 -5.89 -38.78
CA TRP A 58 6.93 -6.08 -38.53
C TRP A 58 6.65 -6.48 -37.08
N LEU A 59 7.43 -7.43 -36.56
CA LEU A 59 7.31 -7.89 -35.18
C LEU A 59 7.72 -6.78 -34.19
N LEU A 60 8.75 -6.01 -34.54
CA LEU A 60 9.16 -4.82 -33.79
C LEU A 60 8.02 -3.79 -33.73
N GLY A 61 7.42 -3.47 -34.89
CA GLY A 61 6.30 -2.53 -34.98
C GLY A 61 5.09 -2.98 -34.15
N ALA A 62 4.75 -4.27 -34.20
CA ALA A 62 3.66 -4.84 -33.39
C ALA A 62 3.95 -4.75 -31.88
N GLY A 63 5.19 -5.07 -31.46
CA GLY A 63 5.61 -4.96 -30.07
C GLY A 63 5.55 -3.53 -29.54
N VAL A 64 6.07 -2.57 -30.32
CA VAL A 64 6.02 -1.14 -29.98
C VAL A 64 4.59 -0.62 -29.94
N ALA A 65 3.73 -1.01 -30.89
CA ALA A 65 2.33 -0.63 -30.88
C ALA A 65 1.58 -1.18 -29.65
N ALA A 66 1.85 -2.43 -29.26
CA ALA A 66 1.30 -3.03 -28.05
C ALA A 66 1.76 -2.30 -26.78
N MET A 67 3.05 -1.92 -26.70
CA MET A 67 3.55 -1.09 -25.60
C MET A 67 2.89 0.29 -25.56
N ALA A 68 2.71 0.94 -26.70
CA ALA A 68 2.05 2.24 -26.78
C ALA A 68 0.58 2.16 -26.34
N LEU A 69 -0.13 1.11 -26.77
CA LEU A 69 -1.50 0.84 -26.33
C LEU A 69 -1.55 0.58 -24.81
N GLY A 70 -0.64 -0.25 -24.30
CA GLY A 70 -0.51 -0.50 -22.86
C GLY A 70 -0.23 0.79 -22.07
N GLY A 71 0.61 1.68 -22.59
CA GLY A 71 0.86 3.00 -22.01
C GLY A 71 -0.39 3.89 -22.00
N LEU A 72 -1.20 3.87 -23.05
CA LEU A 72 -2.49 4.57 -23.08
C LEU A 72 -3.45 4.01 -22.04
N VAL A 73 -3.49 2.68 -21.88
CA VAL A 73 -4.30 2.03 -20.84
C VAL A 73 -3.77 2.37 -19.45
N CYS A 74 -2.46 2.49 -19.23
CA CYS A 74 -1.89 2.96 -17.95
C CYS A 74 -2.40 4.37 -17.59
N LEU A 75 -2.44 5.28 -18.57
CA LEU A 75 -2.98 6.63 -18.36
C LEU A 75 -4.47 6.59 -18.04
N ALA A 76 -5.24 5.78 -18.77
CA ALA A 76 -6.69 5.66 -18.57
C ALA A 76 -7.07 4.95 -17.26
N ALA A 77 -6.24 3.98 -16.83
CA ALA A 77 -6.44 3.23 -15.60
C ALA A 77 -5.97 3.98 -14.35
N ASP A 78 -5.28 5.12 -14.53
CA ASP A 78 -4.62 5.88 -13.47
C ASP A 78 -3.75 4.98 -12.58
N ILE A 79 -2.88 4.20 -13.23
CA ILE A 79 -2.15 3.09 -12.59
C ILE A 79 -1.30 3.52 -11.37
N PHE A 80 -0.95 4.80 -11.25
CA PHE A 80 -0.21 5.32 -10.11
C PHE A 80 -1.07 5.53 -8.86
N THR A 81 -2.39 5.72 -9.03
CA THR A 81 -3.36 5.70 -7.92
C THR A 81 -3.81 4.29 -7.58
N ASP A 82 -3.50 3.31 -8.42
CA ASP A 82 -3.78 1.89 -8.18
C ASP A 82 -2.80 1.22 -7.19
N VAL A 83 -1.76 1.95 -6.77
CA VAL A 83 -1.00 1.56 -5.59
C VAL A 83 -1.92 1.75 -4.38
N VAL A 84 -2.03 0.73 -3.52
CA VAL A 84 -2.74 0.76 -2.23
C VAL A 84 -2.09 1.79 -1.31
N LEU A 85 -2.26 3.08 -1.61
CA LEU A 85 -2.28 4.11 -0.61
C LEU A 85 -3.63 3.92 0.07
N ASP A 86 -3.60 3.56 1.35
CA ASP A 86 -4.81 3.66 2.17
C ASP A 86 -5.39 5.06 1.91
N ASP A 87 -6.69 5.15 1.59
CA ASP A 87 -7.38 6.43 1.60
C ASP A 87 -6.98 7.18 2.88
N PRO A 88 -6.74 8.51 2.83
CA PRO A 88 -6.41 9.27 4.03
C PRO A 88 -7.48 8.93 5.07
N ARG A 89 -7.08 8.23 6.13
CA ARG A 89 -8.02 7.73 7.14
C ARG A 89 -8.65 8.96 7.80
N TYR A 90 -9.89 9.28 7.42
CA TYR A 90 -10.75 10.23 8.10
C TYR A 90 -11.55 9.54 9.21
N GLU A 91 -10.93 8.56 9.84
CA GLU A 91 -11.40 7.99 11.08
C GLU A 91 -10.78 8.85 12.20
N ASP A 92 -11.61 9.34 13.12
CA ASP A 92 -11.09 9.78 14.40
C ASP A 92 -10.21 8.65 14.94
N GLU A 93 -8.97 8.95 15.36
CA GLU A 93 -8.11 7.96 16.04
C GLU A 93 -9.01 7.21 17.03
N GLU A 94 -9.20 5.91 16.79
CA GLU A 94 -10.02 5.06 17.66
C GLU A 94 -9.61 5.37 19.11
N PRO A 95 -10.52 5.48 20.10
CA PRO A 95 -10.10 5.82 21.46
C PRO A 95 -9.14 4.76 22.04
N HIS A 96 -7.85 4.92 21.79
CA HIS A 96 -6.85 3.91 22.10
C HIS A 96 -6.63 3.93 23.61
N SER A 97 -7.16 2.96 24.34
CA SER A 97 -6.87 2.76 25.76
C SER A 97 -5.46 2.17 26.01
N THR A 98 -4.56 2.39 25.06
CA THR A 98 -3.18 1.91 25.13
C THR A 98 -2.52 2.45 26.39
N PRO A 99 -1.60 1.67 27.00
CA PRO A 99 -0.86 2.14 28.16
C PRO A 99 -0.18 3.49 27.94
N LEU A 100 0.27 3.78 26.70
CA LEU A 100 0.93 5.03 26.35
C LEU A 100 -0.04 6.23 26.34
N HIS A 101 -1.23 6.08 25.77
CA HIS A 101 -2.25 7.14 25.81
C HIS A 101 -2.62 7.48 27.26
N ARG A 102 -2.74 6.48 28.14
CA ARG A 102 -3.02 6.69 29.57
C ARG A 102 -1.90 7.43 30.29
N ILE A 103 -0.63 7.15 29.96
CA ILE A 103 0.52 7.87 30.50
C ILE A 103 0.50 9.33 30.02
N LYS A 104 0.32 9.56 28.71
CA LYS A 104 0.31 10.92 28.10
C LYS A 104 -0.83 11.79 28.64
N ARG A 105 -2.03 11.21 28.84
CA ARG A 105 -3.19 11.92 29.41
C ARG A 105 -2.94 12.31 30.86
N ARG A 106 -2.46 11.39 31.67
CA ARG A 106 -2.11 11.64 33.08
C ARG A 106 -1.03 12.71 33.19
N ASP A 107 -0.01 12.67 32.33
CA ASP A 107 1.03 13.69 32.34
C ASP A 107 0.44 15.07 31.97
N ARG A 108 -0.43 15.17 30.95
CA ARG A 108 -1.09 16.45 30.63
C ARG A 108 -1.93 16.98 31.81
N GLU A 109 -2.64 16.12 32.52
CA GLU A 109 -3.43 16.47 33.71
C GLU A 109 -2.53 16.95 34.88
N LEU A 110 -1.38 16.31 35.07
CA LEU A 110 -0.43 16.64 36.15
C LEU A 110 0.34 17.94 35.86
N TRP A 111 0.63 18.23 34.59
CA TRP A 111 1.44 19.39 34.17
C TRP A 111 0.62 20.61 33.76
N GLY A 112 -0.71 20.59 33.92
CA GLY A 112 -1.58 21.77 33.75
C GLY A 112 -1.56 22.38 32.34
N GLY A 113 -1.28 21.58 31.31
CA GLY A 113 -1.37 22.04 29.92
C GLY A 113 -2.84 22.28 29.52
N PRO A 114 -3.13 23.24 28.64
CA PRO A 114 -4.49 23.54 28.20
C PRO A 114 -5.21 22.32 27.60
#